data_AF-A0AAD7GUI1-F1
#
_entry.id   AF-A0AAD7GUI1-F1
#
_cell.length_a   1.000
_cell.length_b   1.000
_cell.length_c   1.000
_cell.angle_alpha   90.00
_cell.angle_beta   90.00
_cell.angle_gamma   90.00
#
_symmetry.space_group_name_H-M   'P 1'
#
loop_
_entity.id
_entity.type
_entity.pdbx_description
1 polymer ?
#
loop_
_entity_poly.entity_id
_entity_poly.type
_entity_poly.pdbx_seq_one_letter_code
_entity_poly.pdbx_strand_id
1 'polypeptide(L)'
;SFVYFLLYIYAFDIANKINGVAEDRINKPDRPLSSGRVSLQGAYVRWYVTTAAHLVVGAAWGFLPWTALWIFITYTLASTAAIKPTFMFIGSLCLLQAAWGLVAPLTAHEWRWVLLLGWVFGIVASVQDMRDVEGDKVAGCCTLPIVL
;
A
#
# COMPACT_ATOMS: atom_id res chain seq x y z
N SER A 1 -16.04 -4.60 7.32
CA SER A 1 -16.45 -5.40 6.15
C SER A 1 -15.26 -6.12 5.58
N PHE A 2 -15.29 -7.46 5.54
CA PHE A 2 -14.19 -8.27 5.00
C PHE A 2 -13.84 -7.89 3.55
N VAL A 3 -14.85 -7.63 2.72
CA VAL A 3 -14.66 -7.32 1.29
C VAL A 3 -13.94 -5.99 1.09
N TYR A 4 -14.25 -4.94 1.87
CA TYR A 4 -13.54 -3.65 1.78
C TYR A 4 -12.05 -3.83 1.98
N PHE A 5 -11.68 -4.50 3.09
CA PHE A 5 -10.29 -4.62 3.52
C PHE A 5 -9.51 -5.59 2.64
N LEU A 6 -10.17 -6.63 2.12
CA LEU A 6 -9.57 -7.52 1.12
C LEU A 6 -9.23 -6.75 -0.16
N LEU A 7 -10.16 -5.93 -0.67
CA LEU A 7 -9.94 -5.13 -1.87
C LEU A 7 -8.87 -4.04 -1.64
N TYR A 8 -8.90 -3.39 -0.48
CA TYR A 8 -7.90 -2.40 -0.06
C TYR A 8 -6.48 -2.98 -0.14
N ILE A 9 -6.24 -4.13 0.50
CA ILE A 9 -4.90 -4.70 0.59
C ILE A 9 -4.48 -5.34 -0.72
N TYR A 10 -5.41 -6.03 -1.41
CA TYR A 10 -5.11 -6.70 -2.66
C TYR A 10 -4.74 -5.71 -3.77
N ALA A 11 -5.53 -4.63 -3.93
CA ALA A 11 -5.28 -3.62 -4.96
C ALA A 11 -3.94 -2.91 -4.74
N PHE A 12 -3.58 -2.65 -3.48
CA PHE A 12 -2.27 -2.13 -3.11
C PHE A 12 -1.15 -3.12 -3.44
N ASP A 13 -1.22 -4.35 -2.92
CA ASP A 13 -0.15 -5.33 -3.04
C ASP A 13 0.15 -5.69 -4.49
N ILE A 14 -0.89 -5.79 -5.33
CA ILE A 14 -0.69 -6.10 -6.74
C ILE A 14 -0.08 -4.92 -7.50
N ALA A 15 -0.47 -3.68 -7.19
CA ALA A 15 0.14 -2.49 -7.78
C ALA A 15 1.62 -2.39 -7.39
N ASN A 16 1.92 -2.59 -6.09
CA ASN A 16 3.28 -2.57 -5.58
C ASN A 16 4.15 -3.64 -6.25
N LYS A 17 3.63 -4.86 -6.44
CA LYS A 17 4.37 -5.93 -7.13
C LYS A 17 4.53 -5.70 -8.63
N ILE A 18 3.58 -5.04 -9.29
CA ILE A 18 3.70 -4.65 -10.70
C ILE A 18 4.84 -3.63 -10.87
N ASN A 19 4.93 -2.64 -10.00
CA ASN A 19 5.95 -1.61 -10.06
C ASN A 19 7.33 -2.11 -9.58
N GLY A 20 7.34 -3.02 -8.62
CA GLY A 20 8.55 -3.55 -7.98
C GLY A 20 9.14 -4.80 -8.63
N VAL A 21 8.75 -5.21 -9.84
CA VAL A 21 9.23 -6.49 -10.43
C VAL A 21 10.75 -6.55 -10.52
N ALA A 22 11.41 -5.45 -10.92
CA ALA A 22 12.86 -5.41 -11.07
C ALA A 22 13.58 -5.53 -9.70
N GLU A 23 13.11 -4.77 -8.71
CA GLU A 23 13.60 -4.84 -7.32
C GLU A 23 13.38 -6.24 -6.72
N ASP A 24 12.18 -6.78 -6.89
CA ASP A 24 11.80 -8.10 -6.37
C ASP A 24 12.58 -9.24 -7.01
N ARG A 25 13.09 -9.11 -8.24
CA ARG A 25 13.97 -10.14 -8.82
C ARG A 25 15.28 -10.30 -8.05
N ILE A 26 15.72 -9.26 -7.36
CA ILE A 26 16.92 -9.26 -6.52
C ILE A 26 16.53 -9.65 -5.10
N ASN A 27 15.65 -8.87 -4.48
CA ASN A 27 15.33 -9.02 -3.06
C ASN A 27 14.46 -10.25 -2.75
N LYS A 28 13.55 -10.61 -3.67
CA LYS A 28 12.42 -11.53 -3.42
C LYS A 28 12.08 -12.37 -4.66
N PRO A 29 13.04 -13.15 -5.20
CA PRO A 29 12.94 -13.80 -6.50
C PRO A 29 11.84 -14.87 -6.57
N ASP A 30 11.36 -15.33 -5.43
CA ASP A 30 10.29 -16.32 -5.30
C ASP A 30 8.88 -15.71 -5.45
N ARG A 31 8.73 -14.38 -5.43
CA ARG A 31 7.41 -13.74 -5.61
C ARG A 31 6.79 -14.11 -6.97
N PRO A 32 5.45 -14.23 -7.08
CA PRO A 32 4.82 -14.75 -8.29
C PRO A 32 5.13 -13.97 -9.59
N LEU A 33 5.29 -12.64 -9.49
CA LEU A 33 5.60 -11.79 -10.64
C LEU A 33 7.10 -11.80 -10.99
N SER A 34 8.00 -11.77 -10.01
CA SER A 34 9.45 -11.84 -10.25
C SER A 34 9.88 -13.22 -10.77
N SER A 35 9.27 -14.30 -10.26
CA SER A 35 9.49 -15.68 -10.70
C SER A 35 8.77 -16.08 -12.00
N GLY A 36 7.92 -15.21 -12.55
CA GLY A 36 7.16 -15.49 -13.78
C GLY A 36 6.01 -16.49 -13.64
N ARG A 37 5.66 -16.93 -12.41
CA ARG A 37 4.47 -17.78 -12.14
C ARG A 37 3.16 -17.07 -12.46
N VAL A 38 3.20 -15.74 -12.52
CA VAL A 38 2.09 -14.87 -12.88
C VAL A 38 2.53 -13.94 -14.01
N SER A 39 1.75 -13.88 -15.09
CA SER A 39 2.00 -12.92 -16.16
C SER A 39 1.72 -11.48 -15.71
N LEU A 40 2.51 -10.54 -16.22
CA LEU A 40 2.34 -9.11 -15.95
C LEU A 40 0.97 -8.61 -16.42
N GLN A 41 0.52 -9.05 -17.61
CA GLN A 41 -0.82 -8.75 -18.12
C GLN A 41 -1.92 -9.23 -17.17
N GLY A 42 -1.81 -10.46 -16.66
CA GLY A 42 -2.77 -11.00 -15.69
C GLY A 42 -2.76 -10.22 -14.37
N ALA A 43 -1.62 -9.68 -13.96
CA ALA A 43 -1.54 -8.82 -12.79
C ALA A 43 -2.24 -7.48 -13.00
N TYR A 44 -2.06 -6.83 -14.16
CA TYR A 44 -2.78 -5.60 -14.50
C TYR A 44 -4.30 -5.82 -14.54
N VAL A 45 -4.79 -6.91 -15.14
CA VAL A 45 -6.22 -7.22 -15.16
C VAL A 45 -6.78 -7.33 -13.74
N ARG A 46 -6.11 -8.08 -12.87
CA ARG A 46 -6.54 -8.22 -11.47
C ARG A 46 -6.50 -6.88 -10.74
N TRP A 47 -5.46 -6.08 -10.98
CA TRP A 47 -5.35 -4.74 -10.41
C TRP A 47 -6.52 -3.83 -10.81
N TYR A 48 -6.86 -3.76 -12.11
CA TYR A 48 -7.99 -2.95 -12.59
C TYR A 48 -9.31 -3.42 -11.98
N VAL A 49 -9.56 -4.72 -11.95
CA VAL A 49 -10.78 -5.31 -11.39
C VAL A 49 -10.90 -5.00 -9.90
N THR A 50 -9.85 -5.23 -9.12
CA THR A 50 -9.90 -4.99 -7.67
C THR A 50 -9.94 -3.51 -7.32
N THR A 51 -9.29 -2.66 -8.11
CA THR A 51 -9.33 -1.20 -7.91
C THR A 51 -10.73 -0.65 -8.20
N ALA A 52 -11.36 -1.07 -9.31
CA ALA A 52 -12.72 -0.69 -9.64
C ALA A 52 -13.71 -1.19 -8.58
N ALA A 53 -13.59 -2.46 -8.17
CA ALA A 53 -14.42 -3.01 -7.09
C ALA A 53 -14.23 -2.25 -5.77
N HIS A 54 -12.99 -1.87 -5.42
CA HIS A 54 -12.72 -1.09 -4.22
C HIS A 54 -13.42 0.27 -4.25
N LEU A 55 -13.37 0.98 -5.38
CA LEU A 55 -14.08 2.25 -5.56
C LEU A 55 -15.60 2.11 -5.42
N VAL A 56 -16.19 1.10 -6.06
CA VAL A 56 -17.63 0.82 -5.96
C VAL A 56 -18.04 0.55 -4.52
N VAL A 57 -17.29 -0.30 -3.84
CA VAL A 57 -17.56 -0.69 -2.46
C VAL A 57 -17.33 0.49 -1.49
N GLY A 58 -16.28 1.28 -1.71
CA GLY A 58 -16.00 2.50 -0.97
C GLY A 58 -17.11 3.54 -1.14
N ALA A 59 -17.64 3.71 -2.35
CA ALA A 59 -18.81 4.55 -2.60
C ALA A 59 -20.06 4.04 -1.88
N ALA A 60 -20.35 2.73 -1.99
CA ALA A 60 -21.51 2.12 -1.37
C ALA A 60 -21.52 2.22 0.17
N TRP A 61 -20.34 2.26 0.80
CA TRP A 61 -20.21 2.39 2.26
C TRP A 61 -19.83 3.78 2.75
N GLY A 62 -19.78 4.79 1.88
CA GLY A 62 -19.53 6.18 2.28
C GLY A 62 -18.07 6.53 2.56
N PHE A 63 -17.12 5.69 2.12
CA PHE A 63 -15.67 5.90 2.30
C PHE A 63 -14.93 6.31 1.03
N LEU A 64 -15.66 6.65 -0.05
CA LEU A 64 -15.08 6.98 -1.35
C LEU A 64 -13.90 7.97 -1.29
N PRO A 65 -13.91 9.07 -0.51
CA PRO A 65 -12.76 9.97 -0.44
C PRO A 65 -11.48 9.27 0.03
N TRP A 66 -11.57 8.41 1.04
CA TRP A 66 -10.44 7.66 1.59
C TRP A 66 -9.99 6.54 0.67
N THR A 67 -10.95 5.86 0.02
CA THR A 67 -10.68 4.87 -1.02
C THR A 67 -9.92 5.49 -2.19
N ALA A 68 -10.39 6.63 -2.69
CA ALA A 68 -9.77 7.35 -3.81
C ALA A 68 -8.38 7.88 -3.44
N LEU A 69 -8.21 8.43 -2.23
CA LEU A 69 -6.91 8.86 -1.72
C LEU A 69 -5.91 7.70 -1.70
N TRP A 70 -6.31 6.54 -1.19
CA TRP A 70 -5.42 5.37 -1.14
C TRP A 70 -5.01 4.88 -2.52
N ILE A 71 -5.94 4.85 -3.48
CA ILE A 71 -5.65 4.46 -4.87
C ILE A 71 -4.71 5.48 -5.52
N PHE A 72 -4.97 6.77 -5.34
CA PHE A 72 -4.12 7.84 -5.86
C PHE A 72 -2.69 7.76 -5.33
N ILE A 73 -2.56 7.56 -4.02
CA ILE A 73 -1.26 7.41 -3.35
C ILE A 73 -0.54 6.16 -3.82
N THR A 74 -1.24 5.02 -3.94
CA THR A 74 -0.67 3.78 -4.50
C THR A 74 -0.12 3.99 -5.91
N TYR A 75 -0.79 4.80 -6.74
CA TYR A 75 -0.32 5.08 -8.09
C TYR A 75 0.86 6.06 -8.14
N THR A 76 0.84 7.11 -7.32
CA THR A 76 1.80 8.24 -7.40
C THR A 76 3.05 8.07 -6.55
N LEU A 77 2.96 7.36 -5.43
CA LEU A 77 4.04 7.25 -4.44
C LEU A 77 4.72 5.88 -4.44
N ALA A 78 4.16 4.87 -5.14
CA ALA A 78 4.85 3.59 -5.33
C ALA A 78 6.14 3.72 -6.17
N SER A 79 6.31 4.82 -6.92
CA SER A 79 7.49 5.08 -7.74
C SER A 79 8.59 5.89 -7.04
N THR A 80 8.38 6.34 -5.79
CA THR A 80 9.35 7.18 -5.06
C THR A 80 9.68 6.59 -3.70
N ALA A 81 10.71 5.75 -3.65
CA ALA A 81 11.14 5.08 -2.42
C ALA A 81 11.50 6.02 -1.26
N ALA A 82 11.82 7.29 -1.52
CA ALA A 82 12.13 8.28 -0.49
C ALA A 82 10.95 8.64 0.43
N ILE A 83 9.71 8.22 0.13
CA ILE A 83 8.49 8.64 0.85
C ILE A 83 7.77 7.44 1.51
N LYS A 84 8.40 6.26 1.60
CA LYS A 84 7.79 5.03 2.14
C LYS A 84 7.15 5.18 3.53
N PRO A 85 7.75 5.89 4.52
CA PRO A 85 7.11 6.12 5.81
C PRO A 85 5.81 6.93 5.71
N THR A 86 5.81 8.00 4.91
CA THR A 86 4.64 8.86 4.69
C THR A 86 3.56 8.11 3.91
N PHE A 87 3.95 7.33 2.91
CA PHE A 87 3.06 6.46 2.14
C PHE A 87 2.30 5.50 3.07
N MET A 88 3.03 4.80 3.94
CA MET A 88 2.45 3.82 4.87
C MET A 88 1.64 4.50 5.99
N PHE A 89 2.04 5.70 6.42
CA PHE A 89 1.24 6.52 7.32
C PHE A 89 -0.13 6.82 6.71
N ILE A 90 -0.18 7.38 5.50
CA ILE A 90 -1.45 7.77 4.87
C ILE A 90 -2.31 6.55 4.54
N GLY A 91 -1.71 5.45 4.06
CA GLY A 91 -2.43 4.19 3.87
C GLY A 91 -3.09 3.71 5.16
N SER A 92 -2.35 3.75 6.27
CA SER A 92 -2.89 3.39 7.58
C SER A 92 -4.05 4.28 8.01
N LEU A 93 -4.01 5.59 7.72
CA LEU A 93 -5.16 6.47 7.97
C LEU A 93 -6.39 6.04 7.16
N CYS A 94 -6.22 5.78 5.86
CA CYS A 94 -7.30 5.36 4.96
C CYS A 94 -7.94 4.04 5.43
N LEU A 95 -7.11 3.11 5.90
CA LEU A 95 -7.53 1.81 6.42
C LEU A 95 -8.26 1.94 7.76
N LEU A 96 -7.62 2.57 8.75
CA LEU A 96 -8.10 2.58 10.14
C LEU A 96 -9.35 3.45 10.30
N GLN A 97 -9.45 4.57 9.57
CA GLN A 97 -10.68 5.36 9.60
C GLN A 97 -11.85 4.60 9.00
N ALA A 98 -11.64 3.79 7.95
CA ALA A 98 -12.70 2.99 7.35
C ALA A 98 -13.09 1.81 8.25
N ALA A 99 -12.11 1.20 8.94
CA ALA A 99 -12.34 0.16 9.94
C ALA A 99 -13.25 0.64 11.07
N TRP A 100 -12.95 1.81 11.64
CA TRP A 100 -13.76 2.37 12.71
C TRP A 100 -15.09 2.94 12.21
N GLY A 101 -15.05 3.69 11.10
CA GLY A 101 -16.20 4.39 10.52
C GLY A 101 -17.35 3.47 10.09
N LEU A 102 -17.06 2.18 9.84
CA LEU A 102 -18.08 1.17 9.57
C LEU A 102 -18.95 0.83 10.79
N VAL A 103 -18.45 1.09 12.00
CA VAL A 103 -19.13 0.74 13.26
C VAL A 103 -19.71 1.99 13.92
N ALA A 104 -18.94 3.08 13.96
CA ALA A 104 -19.34 4.32 14.59
C ALA A 104 -18.64 5.54 13.96
N PRO A 105 -19.22 6.74 14.04
CA PRO A 105 -18.51 7.97 13.69
C PRO A 105 -17.24 8.13 14.52
N LEU A 106 -16.16 8.60 13.90
CA LEU A 106 -14.91 8.89 14.62
C LEU A 106 -15.04 10.21 15.39
N THR A 107 -14.76 10.17 16.69
CA THR A 107 -14.56 11.38 17.50
C THR A 107 -13.07 11.76 17.52
N ALA A 108 -12.76 12.88 18.17
CA ALA A 108 -11.37 13.30 18.38
C ALA A 108 -10.52 12.24 19.10
N HIS A 109 -11.14 11.42 19.96
CA HIS A 109 -10.45 10.35 20.67
C HIS A 109 -9.97 9.25 19.71
N GLU A 110 -10.85 8.78 18.83
CA GLU A 110 -10.51 7.75 17.84
C GLU A 110 -9.50 8.28 16.82
N TRP A 111 -9.66 9.52 16.37
CA TRP A 111 -8.69 10.15 15.47
C TRP A 111 -7.28 10.19 16.05
N ARG A 112 -7.13 10.43 17.36
CA ARG A 112 -5.83 10.37 18.03
C ARG A 112 -5.19 8.98 17.88
N TRP A 113 -5.96 7.91 18.05
CA TRP A 113 -5.46 6.54 17.88
C TRP A 113 -5.14 6.21 16.43
N VAL A 114 -5.99 6.63 15.49
CA VAL A 114 -5.75 6.47 14.05
C VAL A 114 -4.43 7.14 13.64
N LEU A 115 -4.18 8.36 14.11
CA LEU A 115 -2.93 9.10 13.85
C LEU A 115 -1.72 8.42 14.50
N LEU A 116 -1.83 8.00 15.77
CA LEU A 116 -0.74 7.34 16.49
C LEU A 116 -0.36 6.02 15.81
N LEU A 117 -1.34 5.19 15.46
CA LEU A 117 -1.10 3.94 14.75
C LEU A 117 -0.56 4.18 13.35
N GLY A 118 -1.03 5.21 12.65
CA GLY A 118 -0.47 5.63 11.38
C GLY A 118 1.03 5.89 11.46
N TRP A 119 1.48 6.60 12.50
CA TRP A 119 2.91 6.86 12.73
C TRP A 119 3.68 5.57 13.01
N VAL A 120 3.13 4.69 13.84
CA VAL A 120 3.74 3.37 14.12
C VAL A 120 3.93 2.59 12.83
N PHE A 121 2.92 2.48 11.97
CA PHE A 121 3.04 1.78 10.69
C PHE A 121 4.04 2.46 9.74
N GLY A 122 4.08 3.79 9.69
CA GLY A 122 5.05 4.53 8.90
C GLY A 122 6.49 4.22 9.31
N ILE A 123 6.78 4.19 10.61
CA ILE A 123 8.10 3.87 11.16
C ILE A 123 8.44 2.40 10.91
N VAL A 124 7.54 1.47 11.27
CA VAL A 124 7.80 0.02 11.16
C VAL A 124 7.99 -0.40 9.70
N ALA A 125 7.33 0.27 8.74
CA ALA A 125 7.53 0.00 7.32
C ALA A 125 8.98 0.20 6.86
N SER A 126 9.71 1.15 7.46
CA SER A 126 11.13 1.40 7.12
C SER A 126 12.06 0.25 7.53
N VAL A 127 11.63 -0.61 8.47
CA VAL A 127 12.39 -1.80 8.86
C VAL A 127 12.52 -2.78 7.69
N GLN A 128 11.56 -2.79 6.77
CA GLN A 128 11.62 -3.66 5.59
C GLN A 128 12.77 -3.27 4.66
N ASP A 129 13.14 -1.98 4.62
CA ASP A 129 14.22 -1.49 3.76
C ASP A 129 15.58 -2.06 4.17
N MET A 130 15.74 -2.45 5.44
CA MET A 130 17.00 -3.02 5.95
C MET A 130 17.38 -4.33 5.26
N ARG A 131 16.41 -5.12 4.78
CA ARG A 131 16.67 -6.35 4.03
C ARG A 131 16.65 -6.16 2.50
N ASP A 132 16.10 -5.04 2.05
CA ASP A 132 15.80 -4.78 0.63
C ASP A 132 16.89 -3.88 -0.02
N VAL A 133 18.00 -3.61 0.69
CA VAL A 133 19.09 -2.70 0.29
C VAL A 133 19.66 -2.98 -1.10
N GLU A 134 19.89 -4.24 -1.45
CA GLU A 134 20.51 -4.59 -2.75
C GLU A 134 19.60 -4.22 -3.92
N GLY A 135 18.32 -4.62 -3.87
CA GLY A 135 17.33 -4.26 -4.87
C GLY A 135 17.01 -2.77 -4.89
N ASP A 136 16.97 -2.12 -3.72
CA ASP A 136 16.73 -0.68 -3.60
C ASP A 136 17.83 0.13 -4.30
N LYS A 137 19.11 -0.25 -4.11
CA LYS A 137 20.25 0.40 -4.78
C LYS A 137 20.14 0.32 -6.31
N VAL A 138 19.77 -0.85 -6.82
CA VAL A 138 19.58 -1.06 -8.27
C VAL A 138 18.38 -0.27 -8.80
N ALA A 139 17.32 -0.14 -8.00
CA ALA A 139 16.14 0.64 -8.33
C ALA A 139 16.35 2.16 -8.17
N GLY A 140 17.54 2.63 -7.76
CA GLY A 140 17.83 4.04 -7.56
C GLY A 140 17.07 4.65 -6.37
N CYS A 141 16.70 3.82 -5.41
CA CYS A 141 15.92 4.20 -4.25
C CYS A 141 16.81 4.81 -3.15
N CYS A 142 16.36 5.90 -2.54
CA CYS A 142 17.02 6.52 -1.39
C CYS A 142 16.31 6.12 -0.09
N THR A 143 16.42 4.85 0.29
CA THR A 143 15.86 4.33 1.56
C THR A 143 16.79 4.66 2.74
N LEU A 144 16.25 4.62 3.97
CA LEU A 144 17.00 4.97 5.18
C LEU A 144 18.35 4.23 5.32
N PRO A 145 18.46 2.91 5.03
CA PRO A 145 19.72 2.17 5.10
C PRO A 145 20.71 2.48 3.96
N ILE A 146 20.31 3.21 2.93
CA ILE A 146 21.17 3.62 1.81
C ILE A 146 21.81 4.99 2.09
N VAL A 147 21.09 5.87 2.80
CA VAL A 147 21.52 7.26 3.06
C VAL A 147 22.24 7.46 4.39
N LEU A 148 22.13 6.52 5.33
CA LEU A 148 22.85 6.49 6.61
C LEU A 148 24.02 5.52 6.55
#